data_AF-A3KBB7-F1
#
_entry.id   AF-A3KBB7-F1
#
_cell.length_a   1.000
_cell.length_b   1.000
_cell.length_c   1.000
_cell.angle_alpha   90.00
_cell.angle_beta   90.00
_cell.angle_gamma   90.00
#
_symmetry.space_group_name_H-M   'P 1'
#
loop_
_entity.id
_entity.type
_entity.pdbx_description
1 polymer ?
#
loop_
_entity_poly.entity_id
_entity_poly.type
_entity_poly.pdbx_seq_one_letter_code
_entity_poly.pdbx_strand_id
1 'polypeptide(L)' 'MKRLRDELLVYNERIKLVATSLNAIALGLLGFAVLRPATDAAVSMELSSLWWTVIALAFHALSHYMLGRLHKESADDSL' A
#
# COMPACT_ATOMS: atom_id res chain seq x y z
N MET A 1 -3.79 -34.11 -6.85
CA MET A 1 -2.48 -33.43 -6.68
C MET A 1 -2.74 -31.94 -6.70
N LYS A 2 -2.55 -31.25 -5.56
CA LYS A 2 -2.63 -29.78 -5.49
C LYS A 2 -1.40 -29.25 -6.23
N ARG A 3 -1.58 -28.50 -7.33
CA ARG A 3 -0.44 -28.10 -8.16
C ARG A 3 0.31 -27.00 -7.41
N LEU A 4 1.64 -27.03 -7.39
CA LEU A 4 2.49 -25.96 -6.83
C LEU A 4 2.08 -24.55 -7.31
N ARG A 5 1.54 -24.47 -8.53
CA ARG A 5 0.90 -23.28 -9.11
C ARG A 5 -0.22 -22.71 -8.22
N ASP A 6 -1.09 -23.56 -7.66
CA ASP A 6 -2.22 -23.14 -6.84
C ASP A 6 -1.73 -22.49 -5.54
N GLU A 7 -0.63 -22.97 -4.97
CA GLU A 7 -0.05 -22.42 -3.74
C GLU A 7 0.59 -21.04 -3.98
N LEU A 8 1.26 -20.86 -5.13
CA LEU A 8 1.80 -19.57 -5.56
C LEU A 8 0.69 -18.53 -5.83
N LEU A 9 -0.41 -18.96 -6.46
CA LEU A 9 -1.57 -18.09 -6.71
C LEU A 9 -2.18 -17.60 -5.39
N VAL A 10 -2.42 -18.51 -4.43
CA VAL A 10 -2.97 -18.15 -3.11
C VAL A 10 -2.04 -17.18 -2.36
N TYR A 11 -0.73 -17.39 -2.41
CA TYR A 11 0.23 -16.45 -1.82
C TYR A 11 0.13 -15.07 -2.46
N ASN A 12 0.15 -15.02 -3.79
CA ASN A 12 0.08 -13.76 -4.54
C ASN A 12 -1.22 -13.00 -4.28
N GLU A 13 -2.37 -13.68 -4.19
CA GLU A 13 -3.64 -13.05 -3.85
C GLU A 13 -3.63 -12.44 -2.44
N ARG A 14 -3.08 -13.16 -1.45
CA ARG A 14 -2.94 -12.63 -0.08
C ARG A 14 -2.06 -11.38 -0.05
N ILE A 15 -0.93 -11.40 -0.74
CA ILE A 15 -0.03 -10.24 -0.83
C ILE A 15 -0.74 -9.06 -1.52
N LYS A 16 -1.48 -9.30 -2.61
CA LYS A 16 -2.26 -8.25 -3.29
C LYS A 16 -3.31 -7.64 -2.36
N LEU A 17 -4.04 -8.46 -1.62
CA LEU A 17 -5.07 -7.99 -0.68
C LEU A 17 -4.46 -7.11 0.42
N VAL A 18 -3.36 -7.54 1.03
CA VAL A 18 -2.67 -6.77 2.08
C VAL A 18 -2.10 -5.48 1.52
N ALA A 19 -1.40 -5.54 0.39
CA ALA A 19 -0.82 -4.35 -0.23
C ALA A 19 -1.90 -3.34 -0.62
N THR A 20 -3.00 -3.77 -1.22
CA THR A 20 -4.10 -2.88 -1.60
C THR A 20 -4.75 -2.25 -0.37
N SER A 21 -4.91 -3.01 0.71
CA SER A 21 -5.42 -2.49 1.98
C SER A 21 -4.50 -1.42 2.58
N LEU A 22 -3.19 -1.68 2.61
CA LEU A 22 -2.20 -0.70 3.08
C LEU A 22 -2.19 0.57 2.24
N ASN A 23 -2.36 0.45 0.92
CA ASN A 23 -2.48 1.61 0.04
C ASN A 23 -3.75 2.42 0.33
N ALA A 24 -4.89 1.76 0.56
CA ALA A 24 -6.12 2.46 0.93
C ALA A 24 -5.98 3.23 2.25
N ILE A 25 -5.33 2.63 3.25
CA ILE A 25 -5.00 3.30 4.52
C ILE A 25 -4.09 4.50 4.28
N ALA A 26 -3.05 4.35 3.46
CA ALA A 26 -2.13 5.43 3.12
C ALA A 26 -2.86 6.63 2.50
N LEU A 27 -3.74 6.39 1.53
CA LEU A 27 -4.54 7.43 0.90
C LEU A 27 -5.50 8.10 1.89
N GLY A 28 -6.12 7.35 2.80
CA GLY A 28 -6.94 7.90 3.88
C GLY A 28 -6.16 8.82 4.82
N LEU A 29 -4.96 8.40 5.24
CA LEU A 29 -4.07 9.19 6.08
C LEU A 29 -3.56 10.45 5.36
N LEU A 30 -3.22 10.32 4.07
CA LEU A 30 -2.80 11.47 3.26
C LEU A 30 -3.94 12.48 3.11
N GLY A 31 -5.16 12.01 2.85
CA GLY A 31 -6.35 12.84 2.83
C GLY A 31 -6.57 13.56 4.16
N PHE A 32 -6.44 12.86 5.29
CA PHE A 32 -6.55 13.45 6.62
C PHE A 32 -5.47 14.53 6.88
N ALA A 33 -4.23 14.26 6.48
CA ALA A 33 -3.11 15.20 6.63
C ALA A 33 -3.35 16.52 5.89
N VAL A 34 -4.07 16.48 4.77
CA VAL A 34 -4.42 17.67 3.96
C VAL A 34 -5.72 18.32 4.44
N LEU A 35 -6.76 17.53 4.71
CA LEU A 35 -8.08 18.07 5.07
C LEU A 35 -8.08 18.76 6.43
N ARG A 36 -7.39 18.21 7.43
CA ARG A 36 -7.34 18.77 8.79
C ARG A 36 -6.87 20.24 8.81
N PRO A 37 -5.68 20.59 8.26
CA PRO A 37 -5.27 22.00 8.21
C PRO A 37 -6.12 22.85 7.26
N ALA A 38 -6.75 22.26 6.25
CA ALA A 38 -7.66 23.00 5.35
C ALA A 38 -8.97 23.41 6.05
N THR A 39 -9.38 22.70 7.10
CA THR A 39 -10.57 23.03 7.90
C THR A 39 -10.29 23.94 9.10
N ASP A 40 -9.03 24.09 9.49
CA ASP A 40 -8.64 24.95 10.61
C ASP A 40 -8.53 26.41 10.17
N ALA A 41 -9.09 27.33 10.97
CA ALA A 41 -9.10 28.77 10.69
C ALA A 41 -7.70 29.41 10.73
N ALA A 42 -6.72 28.74 11.35
CA ALA A 42 -5.32 29.13 11.33
C ALA A 42 -4.57 28.22 10.37
N VAL A 43 -4.20 28.75 9.19
CA VAL A 43 -3.37 28.06 8.20
C VAL A 43 -1.91 28.05 8.66
N SER A 44 -1.65 27.45 9.82
CA SER A 44 -0.31 27.08 10.24
C SER A 44 -0.10 25.62 9.89
N MET A 45 0.92 25.30 9.10
CA MET A 45 1.38 23.92 8.94
C MET A 45 1.78 23.38 10.31
N GLU A 46 0.86 22.69 10.97
CA GLU A 46 1.18 22.01 12.21
C GLU A 46 2.19 20.89 11.92
N LEU A 47 3.17 20.78 12.82
CA LEU A 47 4.11 19.65 12.85
C LEU A 47 3.36 18.30 12.85
N SER A 48 2.14 18.27 13.38
CA SER A 48 1.26 17.11 13.36
C SER A 48 0.85 16.66 11.95
N SER A 49 0.51 17.59 11.04
CA SER A 49 0.17 17.27 9.63
C SER A 49 1.36 16.73 8.84
N LEU A 50 2.58 17.21 9.16
CA LEU A 50 3.80 16.67 8.59
C LEU A 50 3.98 15.19 8.97
N TRP A 51 3.78 14.85 10.25
CA TRP A 51 3.85 13.46 10.71
C TRP A 51 2.81 12.56 10.03
N TRP A 52 1.57 13.03 9.88
CA TRP A 52 0.54 12.27 9.15
C TRP A 52 0.93 12.02 7.70
N THR A 53 1.52 13.01 7.03
CA THR A 53 2.02 12.87 5.65
C THR A 53 3.14 11.85 5.57
N VAL A 54 4.10 11.87 6.49
CA VAL A 54 5.21 10.90 6.54
C VAL A 54 4.69 9.49 6.78
N ILE A 55 3.75 9.31 7.71
CA ILE A 55 3.15 8.00 7.98
C ILE A 55 2.38 7.50 6.74
N ALA A 56 1.60 8.37 6.09
CA ALA A 56 0.89 8.03 4.87
C ALA A 56 1.86 7.55 3.77
N LEU A 57 2.96 8.27 3.55
CA LEU A 57 4.00 7.90 2.59
C LEU A 57 4.67 6.57 2.95
N ALA A 58 4.90 6.30 4.23
CA ALA A 58 5.47 5.03 4.68
C ALA A 58 4.54 3.85 4.36
N PHE A 59 3.24 3.98 4.61
CA PHE A 59 2.25 2.95 4.28
C PHE A 59 2.11 2.75 2.76
N HIS A 60 2.16 3.84 2.00
CA HIS A 60 2.14 3.80 0.53
C HIS A 60 3.37 3.07 -0.02
N ALA A 61 4.56 3.43 0.46
CA ALA A 61 5.81 2.77 0.06
C ALA A 61 5.82 1.28 0.45
N LEU A 62 5.33 0.94 1.64
CA LEU A 62 5.22 -0.45 2.09
C LEU A 62 4.28 -1.27 1.19
N SER A 63 3.15 -0.70 0.78
CA SER A 63 2.25 -1.34 -0.17
C SER A 63 2.94 -1.67 -1.50
N HIS A 64 3.63 -0.69 -2.08
CA HIS A 64 4.37 -0.89 -3.33
C HIS A 64 5.50 -1.89 -3.19
N TYR A 65 6.19 -1.88 -2.04
CA TYR A 65 7.21 -2.88 -1.73
C TYR A 65 6.63 -4.29 -1.68
N MET A 66 5.46 -4.48 -1.07
CA MET A 66 4.78 -5.77 -1.04
C MET A 66 4.35 -6.25 -2.42
N LEU A 67 3.83 -5.35 -3.28
CA LEU A 67 3.50 -5.69 -4.67
C LEU A 67 4.74 -6.11 -5.48
N GLY A 68 5.90 -5.53 -5.18
CA GLY A 68 7.17 -5.93 -5.79
C GLY A 68 7.61 -7.36 -5.45
N ARG A 69 7.06 -7.96 -4.39
CA ARG A 69 7.36 -9.35 -3.98
C ARG A 69 6.43 -10.39 -4.59
N LEU A 70 5.52 -10.00 -5.48
CA LEU A 70 4.67 -10.95 -6.20
C LEU A 70 5.54 -11.83 -7.10
N HIS A 71 5.44 -13.15 -6.93
CA HIS A 71 6.15 -14.10 -7.78
C HIS A 71 5.47 -14.10 -9.14
N LYS A 72 6.23 -13.76 -10.19
CA LYS A 72 5.76 -13.89 -11.57
C LYS A 72 5.88 -15.36 -11.94
N GLU A 73 4.81 -15.94 -12.49
CA GLU A 73 4.89 -17.26 -13.11
C GLU A 73 5.86 -17.13 -14.28
N SER A 74 7.00 -17.82 -14.22
CA SER A 74 8.01 -17.80 -15.28
C SER A 74 7.33 -18.15 -16.59
N ALA A 75 7.35 -17.26 -17.57
CA ALA A 75 6.83 -17.50 -18.91
C ALA A 75 7.67 -18.51 -19.72
N ASP A 76 8.43 -19.37 -19.05
CA ASP A 76 9.38 -20.33 -19.60
C ASP A 76 8.87 -21.78 -19.48
N ASP A 77 7.54 -21.95 -19.59
CA ASP A 77 6.88 -23.25 -19.82
C ASP A 77 6.01 -23.12 -21.09
N SER A 78 6.56 -22.46 -22.12
CA SER A 78 5.92 -22.33 -23.45
C SER A 78 6.86 -22.68 -24.62
N LEU A 79 7.83 -23.56 -24.38
CA LEU A 79 8.61 -24.23 -25.44
C LEU A 79 8.64 -25.74 -25.21
#